data_AF-A0A6A5X2W7-F1
#
_entry.id   AF-A0A6A5X2W7-F1
#
_cell.length_a   1.000
_cell.length_b   1.000
_cell.length_c   1.000
_cell.angle_alpha   90.00
_cell.angle_beta   90.00
_cell.angle_gamma   90.00
#
_symmetry.space_group_name_H-M   'P 1'
#
loop_
_entity.id
_entity.type
_entity.pdbx_description
1 polymer ?
#
loop_
_entity_poly.entity_id
_entity_poly.type
_entity_poly.pdbx_seq_one_letter_code
_entity_poly.pdbx_strand_id
1 'polypeptide(L)'
;MSPPLSPCTGPSTRPPSKCFNPTNLIHLKATDTKLAQTKTFSFPLGLLTWHSSYYAKTLCTAGSLWSSGGQEMKMEEDLEAMEMFNCFVYTNSVLESNGHTIKDGEEVLPTDMALIKAFSLATKLGMTGMRNSLIDVIHRKLGDDWARPKSDVHAFAYENTAPGSQLRRLLVDFYRWTSNLKSFWALDWGRFPKEFLTELLEARSEKGDLKWRSIGKEGWQKSDRCRWHDHSGPGGQLCAG
;
A
#
# COMPACT_ATOMS: atom_id res chain seq x y z
N MET A 1 10.35 -2.59 -21.17
CA MET A 1 10.92 -2.05 -19.92
C MET A 1 10.15 -0.79 -19.55
N SER A 2 9.57 -0.75 -18.36
CA SER A 2 8.84 0.42 -17.86
C SER A 2 9.82 1.56 -17.57
N PRO A 3 9.45 2.84 -17.84
CA PRO A 3 10.34 3.96 -17.59
C PRO A 3 10.73 4.03 -16.10
N PRO A 4 11.91 4.59 -15.78
CA PRO A 4 12.31 4.77 -14.39
C PRO A 4 11.28 5.63 -13.65
N LEU A 5 11.00 5.19 -12.43
CA LEU A 5 10.09 5.83 -11.49
C LEU A 5 10.56 7.27 -11.21
N SER A 6 9.67 8.27 -11.36
CA SER A 6 9.94 9.66 -10.97
C SER A 6 10.48 9.74 -9.52
N PRO A 7 11.62 10.41 -9.26
CA PRO A 7 12.17 10.46 -7.91
C PRO A 7 11.24 11.23 -6.99
N CYS A 8 10.83 10.60 -5.90
CA CYS A 8 10.05 11.26 -4.87
C CYS A 8 10.96 12.15 -4.02
N THR A 9 10.59 13.42 -3.85
CA THR A 9 11.35 14.39 -3.05
C THR A 9 11.02 14.33 -1.56
N GLY A 10 10.15 13.41 -1.15
CA GLY A 10 9.82 13.17 0.25
C GLY A 10 11.04 12.68 1.05
N PRO A 11 11.05 12.88 2.38
CA PRO A 11 12.15 12.43 3.21
C PRO A 11 12.28 10.91 3.15
N SER A 12 13.34 10.41 2.50
CA SER A 12 13.72 9.01 2.56
C SER A 12 14.40 8.75 3.91
N THR A 13 13.70 8.12 4.84
CA THR A 13 14.27 7.81 6.15
C THR A 13 14.50 6.31 6.26
N ARG A 14 15.69 5.88 5.83
CA ARG A 14 16.19 4.53 6.15
C ARG A 14 16.21 4.36 7.67
N PRO A 15 15.85 3.17 8.19
CA PRO A 15 15.97 2.91 9.62
C PRO A 15 17.42 3.10 10.09
N PRO A 16 17.65 3.77 11.23
CA PRO A 16 18.97 3.79 11.86
C PRO A 16 19.49 2.38 12.13
N SER A 17 20.80 2.18 12.09
CA SER A 17 21.42 0.85 12.31
C SER A 17 21.02 0.20 13.64
N LYS A 18 20.78 1.00 14.69
CA LYS A 18 20.31 0.54 16.00
C LYS A 18 18.92 -0.13 15.98
N CYS A 19 18.12 0.07 14.93
CA CYS A 19 16.82 -0.59 14.78
C CYS A 19 16.95 -2.10 14.53
N PHE A 20 18.09 -2.56 14.04
CA PHE A 20 18.33 -3.96 13.64
C PHE A 20 18.86 -4.83 14.79
N ASN A 21 18.64 -4.45 16.05
CA ASN A 21 19.12 -5.22 17.20
C ASN A 21 18.39 -6.59 17.29
N PRO A 22 19.08 -7.73 17.13
CA PRO A 22 18.44 -9.05 17.15
C PRO A 22 18.07 -9.53 18.55
N THR A 23 18.50 -8.85 19.63
CA THR A 23 18.23 -9.31 20.99
C THR A 23 16.82 -9.04 21.47
N ASN A 24 16.04 -8.22 20.76
CA ASN A 24 14.68 -7.83 21.13
C ASN A 24 13.74 -8.04 19.96
N LEU A 25 13.23 -9.27 19.83
CA LEU A 25 12.34 -9.67 18.75
C LEU A 25 10.88 -9.63 19.21
N ILE A 26 10.02 -9.21 18.29
CA ILE A 26 8.58 -9.32 18.36
C ILE A 26 8.14 -10.34 17.32
N HIS A 27 7.37 -11.32 17.76
CA HIS A 27 6.78 -12.36 16.94
C HIS A 27 5.34 -12.00 16.61
N LEU A 28 5.05 -11.78 15.33
CA LEU A 28 3.68 -11.58 14.83
C LEU A 28 3.18 -12.88 14.23
N LYS A 29 2.18 -13.49 14.87
CA LYS A 29 1.49 -14.68 14.40
C LYS A 29 0.26 -14.27 13.60
N ALA A 30 0.37 -14.29 12.28
CA ALA A 30 -0.71 -13.96 11.36
C ALA A 30 -1.48 -15.23 10.96
N THR A 31 -2.80 -15.17 11.03
CA THR A 31 -3.69 -16.25 10.59
C THR A 31 -4.54 -15.75 9.43
N ASP A 32 -4.42 -16.40 8.27
CA ASP A 32 -5.35 -16.23 7.15
C ASP A 32 -6.52 -17.20 7.35
N THR A 33 -7.65 -16.63 7.74
CA THR A 33 -8.87 -17.37 8.05
C THR A 33 -9.50 -18.03 6.81
N LYS A 34 -9.22 -17.52 5.60
CA LYS A 34 -9.74 -18.10 4.35
C LYS A 34 -8.96 -19.34 3.97
N LEU A 35 -7.64 -19.34 4.21
CA LEU A 35 -6.76 -20.47 3.92
C LEU A 35 -6.64 -21.44 5.10
N ALA A 36 -7.13 -21.06 6.28
CA ALA A 36 -6.90 -21.77 7.55
C ALA A 36 -5.39 -22.01 7.80
N GLN A 37 -4.57 -21.03 7.45
CA GLN A 37 -3.11 -21.07 7.59
C GLN A 37 -2.63 -20.03 8.58
N THR A 38 -1.59 -20.38 9.34
CA THR A 38 -0.95 -19.47 10.28
C THR A 38 0.55 -19.44 10.02
N LYS A 39 1.14 -18.23 10.03
CA LYS A 39 2.57 -18.00 9.86
C LYS A 39 3.07 -17.02 10.92
N THR A 40 4.26 -17.28 11.46
CA THR A 40 4.91 -16.39 12.43
C THR A 40 6.02 -15.60 11.75
N PHE A 41 5.97 -14.29 11.89
CA PHE A 41 6.97 -13.34 11.41
C PHE A 41 7.72 -12.77 12.61
N SER A 42 9.03 -12.58 12.50
CA SER A 42 9.86 -12.10 13.62
C SER A 42 10.55 -10.80 13.23
N PHE A 43 10.43 -9.78 14.07
CA PHE A 43 10.95 -8.44 13.80
C PHE A 43 11.75 -7.89 14.97
N PRO A 44 12.91 -7.24 14.74
CA PRO A 44 13.51 -6.38 15.73
C PRO A 44 12.53 -5.29 16.18
N LEU A 45 12.35 -5.11 17.49
CA LEU A 45 11.42 -4.13 18.06
C LEU A 45 11.67 -2.71 17.51
N GLY A 46 12.95 -2.32 17.42
CA GLY A 46 13.35 -1.00 16.92
C GLY A 46 12.95 -0.78 15.46
N LEU A 47 13.02 -1.83 14.64
CA LEU A 47 12.63 -1.76 13.23
C LEU A 47 11.11 -1.68 13.07
N LEU A 48 10.38 -2.49 13.84
CA LEU A 48 8.92 -2.51 13.83
C LEU A 48 8.32 -1.17 14.27
N THR A 49 8.82 -0.60 15.37
CA THR A 49 8.36 0.68 15.94
C THR A 49 8.79 1.89 15.10
N TRP A 50 9.93 1.81 14.42
CA TRP A 50 10.36 2.85 13.47
C TRP A 50 9.37 3.01 12.31
N HIS A 51 8.91 1.90 11.75
CA HIS A 51 8.03 1.93 10.57
C HIS A 51 6.55 2.14 10.90
N SER A 52 6.09 1.78 12.11
CA SER A 52 4.66 1.75 12.47
C SER A 52 4.35 2.59 13.70
N SER A 53 3.48 3.59 13.55
CA SER A 53 2.95 4.35 14.71
C SER A 53 2.11 3.47 15.62
N TYR A 54 1.38 2.50 15.07
CA TYR A 54 0.60 1.54 15.85
C TYR A 54 1.50 0.77 16.81
N TYR A 55 2.58 0.16 16.31
CA TYR A 55 3.51 -0.59 17.14
C TYR A 55 4.33 0.32 18.05
N ALA A 56 4.75 1.51 17.59
CA ALA A 56 5.41 2.49 18.46
C ALA A 56 4.53 2.84 19.66
N LYS A 57 3.25 3.14 19.44
CA LYS A 57 2.28 3.44 20.51
C LYS A 57 2.05 2.23 21.42
N THR A 58 1.91 1.05 20.84
CA THR A 58 1.56 -0.18 21.59
C THR A 58 2.73 -0.71 22.42
N LEU A 59 3.94 -0.64 21.89
CA LEU A 59 5.12 -1.28 22.46
C LEU A 59 6.01 -0.31 23.25
N CYS A 60 6.09 0.98 22.87
CA CYS A 60 6.97 1.96 23.52
C CYS A 60 6.34 2.71 24.70
N THR A 61 5.05 2.51 25.00
CA THR A 61 4.40 3.20 26.14
C THR A 61 4.85 2.59 27.46
N ALA A 62 5.26 3.42 28.43
CA ALA A 62 5.67 2.98 29.76
C ALA A 62 4.57 2.15 30.44
N GLY A 63 4.93 0.98 30.98
CA GLY A 63 3.97 0.04 31.58
C GLY A 63 3.18 -0.79 30.56
N SER A 64 3.59 -0.81 29.28
CA SER A 64 3.00 -1.75 28.31
C SER A 64 3.18 -3.19 28.81
N LEU A 65 2.19 -4.03 28.55
CA LEU A 65 2.14 -5.45 28.95
C LEU A 65 3.36 -6.27 28.43
N TRP A 66 4.19 -5.66 27.59
CA TRP A 66 5.31 -6.26 26.86
C TRP A 66 6.64 -6.16 27.63
N SER A 67 6.70 -5.38 28.71
CA SER A 67 7.88 -5.37 29.60
C SER A 67 8.01 -6.65 30.45
N SER A 68 7.03 -7.55 30.44
CA SER A 68 6.98 -8.77 31.25
C SER A 68 7.20 -10.09 30.48
N GLY A 69 7.69 -10.04 29.24
CA GLY A 69 8.21 -11.23 28.53
C GLY A 69 7.24 -11.92 27.55
N GLY A 70 6.04 -11.38 27.33
CA GLY A 70 5.26 -11.75 26.15
C GLY A 70 5.92 -11.14 24.91
N GLN A 71 6.29 -11.94 23.91
CA GLN A 71 6.85 -11.47 22.63
C GLN A 71 5.97 -11.84 21.42
N GLU A 72 4.82 -12.49 21.63
CA GLU A 72 3.91 -12.92 20.55
C GLU A 72 2.64 -12.05 20.46
N MET A 73 2.40 -11.42 19.32
CA MET A 73 1.13 -10.79 18.96
C MET A 73 0.41 -11.63 17.90
N LYS A 74 -0.91 -11.74 18.03
CA LYS A 74 -1.76 -12.45 17.05
C LYS A 74 -2.53 -11.45 16.20
N MET A 75 -2.67 -11.73 14.92
CA MET A 75 -3.50 -10.94 14.01
C MET A 75 -4.17 -11.83 12.97
N GLU A 76 -5.40 -11.48 12.59
CA GLU A 76 -6.12 -12.10 11.48
C GLU A 76 -5.92 -11.25 10.24
N GLU A 77 -4.96 -11.65 9.40
CA GLU A 77 -4.59 -10.90 8.22
C GLU A 77 -4.20 -11.85 7.08
N ASP A 78 -4.32 -11.35 5.86
CA ASP A 78 -3.95 -12.04 4.64
C ASP A 78 -2.43 -12.30 4.60
N LEU A 79 -2.02 -13.56 4.34
CA LEU A 79 -0.61 -13.92 4.41
C LEU A 79 0.24 -13.23 3.33
N GLU A 80 -0.31 -12.95 2.15
CA GLU A 80 0.41 -12.26 1.08
C GLU A 80 0.64 -10.79 1.46
N ALA A 81 -0.35 -10.14 2.08
CA ALA A 81 -0.19 -8.80 2.66
C ALA A 81 0.88 -8.77 3.78
N MET A 82 0.92 -9.80 4.62
CA MET A 82 1.91 -9.94 5.68
C MET A 82 3.33 -10.20 5.14
N GLU A 83 3.47 -10.90 4.03
CA GLU A 83 4.75 -11.10 3.34
C GLU A 83 5.28 -9.81 2.74
N MET A 84 4.43 -9.01 2.08
CA MET A 84 4.82 -7.67 1.63
C MET A 84 5.20 -6.74 2.79
N PHE A 85 4.46 -6.81 3.90
CA PHE A 85 4.80 -6.10 5.13
C PHE A 85 6.17 -6.52 5.66
N ASN A 86 6.43 -7.83 5.75
CA ASN A 86 7.73 -8.35 6.18
C ASN A 86 8.87 -7.86 5.27
N CYS A 87 8.70 -7.99 3.96
CA CYS A 87 9.66 -7.50 2.98
C CYS A 87 9.93 -5.99 3.16
N PHE A 88 8.88 -5.18 3.32
CA PHE A 88 9.01 -3.74 3.48
C PHE A 88 9.80 -3.36 4.74
N VAL A 89 9.50 -4.01 5.87
CA VAL A 89 10.17 -3.70 7.14
C VAL A 89 11.69 -3.90 7.04
N TYR A 90 12.16 -4.89 6.29
CA TYR A 90 13.60 -5.16 6.14
C TYR A 90 14.26 -4.41 4.99
N THR A 91 13.56 -4.17 3.89
CA THR A 91 14.17 -3.68 2.64
C THR A 91 13.73 -2.27 2.24
N ASN A 92 12.72 -1.72 2.93
CA ASN A 92 12.01 -0.51 2.53
C ASN A 92 11.39 -0.60 1.12
N SER A 93 11.07 -1.82 0.69
CA SER A 93 10.38 -2.16 -0.57
C SER A 93 9.34 -3.25 -0.30
N VAL A 94 8.16 -3.16 -0.90
CA VAL A 94 7.15 -4.23 -0.82
C VAL A 94 7.39 -5.36 -1.82
N LEU A 95 8.31 -5.17 -2.76
CA LEU A 95 8.79 -6.21 -3.68
C LEU A 95 10.16 -6.65 -3.19
N GLU A 96 10.36 -7.96 -3.00
CA GLU A 96 11.68 -8.49 -2.65
C GLU A 96 12.67 -8.21 -3.77
N SER A 97 13.82 -7.62 -3.47
CA SER A 97 14.91 -7.52 -4.45
C SER A 97 15.49 -8.88 -4.87
N ASN A 98 15.17 -9.96 -4.14
CA ASN A 98 15.85 -11.26 -4.23
C ASN A 98 14.91 -12.46 -4.49
N GLY A 99 13.59 -12.27 -4.46
CA GLY A 99 12.60 -13.34 -4.63
C GLY A 99 11.42 -12.95 -5.51
N HIS A 100 11.65 -12.01 -6.44
CA HIS A 100 10.76 -11.86 -7.58
C HIS A 100 10.52 -13.24 -8.18
N THR A 101 9.26 -13.63 -8.30
CA THR A 101 8.93 -14.75 -9.18
C THR A 101 9.21 -14.24 -10.59
N ILE A 102 10.44 -14.47 -11.06
CA ILE A 102 10.78 -14.26 -12.46
C ILE A 102 10.16 -15.45 -13.18
N LYS A 103 9.01 -15.21 -13.81
CA LYS A 103 8.38 -16.21 -14.66
C LYS A 103 8.71 -15.83 -16.09
N ASP A 104 9.38 -16.74 -16.80
CA ASP A 104 9.75 -16.54 -18.21
C ASP A 104 10.60 -15.28 -18.46
N GLY A 105 11.41 -14.86 -17.47
CA GLY A 105 12.23 -13.65 -17.55
C GLY A 105 11.50 -12.36 -17.20
N GLU A 106 10.20 -12.42 -16.86
CA GLU A 106 9.40 -11.26 -16.47
C GLU A 106 9.09 -11.25 -14.97
N GLU A 107 9.17 -10.05 -14.38
CA GLU A 107 8.81 -9.81 -12.98
C GLU A 107 7.29 -9.92 -12.82
N VAL A 108 6.83 -10.93 -12.07
CA VAL A 108 5.40 -11.09 -11.76
C VAL A 108 5.04 -10.21 -10.56
N LEU A 109 4.25 -9.17 -10.81
CA LEU A 109 3.71 -8.31 -9.75
C LEU A 109 2.54 -9.01 -9.02
N PRO A 110 2.36 -8.74 -7.71
CA PRO A 110 1.20 -9.23 -6.96
C PRO A 110 -0.14 -8.84 -7.59
N THR A 111 -1.20 -9.56 -7.23
CA THR A 111 -2.55 -9.25 -7.74
C THR A 111 -3.04 -7.89 -7.22
N ASP A 112 -3.97 -7.25 -7.95
CA ASP A 112 -4.57 -5.98 -7.49
C ASP A 112 -5.12 -6.12 -6.07
N MET A 113 -5.88 -7.19 -5.81
CA MET A 113 -6.48 -7.45 -4.51
C MET A 113 -5.42 -7.59 -3.39
N ALA A 114 -4.31 -8.29 -3.66
CA ALA A 114 -3.22 -8.43 -2.69
C ALA A 114 -2.59 -7.07 -2.35
N LEU A 115 -2.30 -6.24 -3.35
CA LEU A 115 -1.74 -4.90 -3.17
C LEU A 115 -2.68 -4.00 -2.36
N ILE A 116 -3.98 -4.04 -2.62
CA ILE A 116 -4.98 -3.28 -1.86
C ILE A 116 -5.09 -3.76 -0.42
N LYS A 117 -5.08 -5.09 -0.17
CA LYS A 117 -5.07 -5.65 1.18
C LYS A 117 -3.81 -5.22 1.96
N ALA A 118 -2.64 -5.28 1.33
CA ALA A 118 -1.41 -4.77 1.92
C ALA A 118 -1.48 -3.27 2.23
N PHE A 119 -2.15 -2.47 1.37
CA PHE A 119 -2.35 -1.04 1.62
C PHE A 119 -3.27 -0.80 2.83
N SER A 120 -4.35 -1.58 2.94
CA SER A 120 -5.24 -1.56 4.11
C SER A 120 -4.47 -1.92 5.38
N LEU A 121 -3.69 -3.00 5.38
CA LEU A 121 -2.83 -3.40 6.49
C LEU A 121 -1.86 -2.28 6.88
N ALA A 122 -1.13 -1.71 5.92
CA ALA A 122 -0.22 -0.59 6.16
C ALA A 122 -0.93 0.64 6.75
N THR A 123 -2.19 0.88 6.35
CA THR A 123 -3.03 1.95 6.92
C THR A 123 -3.39 1.66 8.38
N LYS A 124 -3.85 0.45 8.70
CA LYS A 124 -4.16 0.03 10.07
C LYS A 124 -2.94 0.15 11.00
N LEU A 125 -1.77 -0.20 10.49
CA LEU A 125 -0.51 -0.15 11.23
C LEU A 125 0.13 1.26 11.24
N GLY A 126 -0.44 2.24 10.54
CA GLY A 126 0.11 3.59 10.45
C GLY A 126 1.51 3.64 9.84
N MET A 127 1.74 2.82 8.80
CA MET A 127 3.02 2.69 8.09
C MET A 127 3.04 3.53 6.82
N THR A 128 3.39 4.79 6.96
CA THR A 128 3.38 5.74 5.85
C THR A 128 4.34 5.37 4.72
N GLY A 129 5.57 4.94 5.04
CA GLY A 129 6.53 4.50 4.03
C GLY A 129 6.03 3.32 3.19
N MET A 130 5.35 2.35 3.82
CA MET A 130 4.81 1.17 3.12
C MET A 130 3.66 1.56 2.20
N ARG A 131 2.76 2.46 2.64
CA ARG A 131 1.67 2.98 1.80
C ARG A 131 2.22 3.64 0.54
N ASN A 132 3.26 4.46 0.64
CA ASN A 132 3.88 5.09 -0.53
C ASN A 132 4.52 4.05 -1.47
N SER A 133 5.21 3.06 -0.92
CA SER A 133 5.80 1.97 -1.72
C SER A 133 4.72 1.16 -2.45
N LEU A 134 3.58 0.90 -1.82
CA LEU A 134 2.43 0.24 -2.45
C LEU A 134 1.79 1.10 -3.54
N ILE A 135 1.65 2.41 -3.33
CA ILE A 135 1.17 3.33 -4.38
C ILE A 135 2.05 3.24 -5.62
N ASP A 136 3.37 3.15 -5.44
CA ASP A 136 4.31 3.02 -6.55
C ASP A 136 4.10 1.71 -7.33
N VAL A 137 3.93 0.59 -6.61
CA VAL A 137 3.70 -0.72 -7.23
C VAL A 137 2.33 -0.80 -7.90
N ILE A 138 1.28 -0.28 -7.27
CA ILE A 138 -0.08 -0.23 -7.84
C ILE A 138 -0.08 0.64 -9.11
N HIS A 139 0.52 1.83 -9.05
CA HIS A 139 0.62 2.70 -10.22
C HIS A 139 1.36 2.04 -11.38
N ARG A 140 2.51 1.39 -11.09
CA ARG A 140 3.28 0.64 -12.08
C ARG A 140 2.43 -0.47 -12.69
N LYS A 141 1.77 -1.29 -11.86
CA LYS A 141 0.92 -2.40 -12.30
C LYS A 141 -0.22 -1.91 -13.21
N LEU A 142 -0.92 -0.85 -12.82
CA LEU A 142 -1.96 -0.23 -13.64
C LEU A 142 -1.43 0.23 -15.01
N GLY A 143 -0.20 0.73 -15.06
CA GLY A 143 0.46 1.10 -16.31
C GLY A 143 0.88 -0.11 -17.15
N ASP A 144 1.46 -1.12 -16.51
CA ASP A 144 2.00 -2.31 -17.16
C ASP A 144 0.86 -3.17 -17.74
N ASP A 145 -0.16 -3.46 -16.93
CA ASP A 145 -1.35 -4.22 -17.36
C ASP A 145 -2.24 -3.40 -18.30
N TRP A 146 -2.23 -2.06 -18.14
CA TRP A 146 -3.12 -1.12 -18.84
C TRP A 146 -4.59 -1.54 -18.81
N ALA A 147 -4.99 -2.13 -17.67
CA ALA A 147 -6.32 -2.65 -17.42
C ALA A 147 -6.91 -1.97 -16.18
N ARG A 148 -8.24 -1.90 -16.16
CA ARG A 148 -8.98 -1.38 -15.00
C ARG A 148 -9.06 -2.44 -13.91
N PRO A 149 -8.81 -2.10 -12.64
CA PRO A 149 -9.09 -3.02 -11.55
C PRO A 149 -10.56 -3.41 -11.54
N LYS A 150 -10.83 -4.64 -11.14
CA LYS A 150 -12.19 -5.16 -11.04
C LYS A 150 -12.98 -4.42 -9.96
N SER A 151 -14.31 -4.51 -10.01
CA SER A 151 -15.20 -3.78 -9.10
C SER A 151 -15.09 -4.23 -7.64
N ASP A 152 -14.75 -5.50 -7.40
CA ASP A 152 -14.46 -6.07 -6.08
C ASP A 152 -13.22 -5.45 -5.43
N VAL A 153 -12.19 -5.13 -6.22
CA VAL A 153 -11.00 -4.38 -5.76
C VAL A 153 -11.40 -2.99 -5.25
N HIS A 154 -12.30 -2.31 -5.97
CA HIS A 154 -12.81 -1.00 -5.55
C HIS A 154 -13.67 -1.11 -4.30
N ALA A 155 -14.56 -2.10 -4.23
CA ALA A 155 -15.38 -2.36 -3.05
C ALA A 155 -14.51 -2.54 -1.81
N PHE A 156 -13.49 -3.41 -1.88
CA PHE A 156 -12.59 -3.62 -0.77
C PHE A 156 -11.82 -2.35 -0.39
N ALA A 157 -11.28 -1.60 -1.37
CA ALA A 157 -10.54 -0.37 -1.13
C ALA A 157 -11.39 0.69 -0.40
N TYR A 158 -12.65 0.84 -0.79
CA TYR A 158 -13.57 1.82 -0.20
C TYR A 158 -14.10 1.37 1.17
N GLU A 159 -14.29 0.07 1.39
CA GLU A 159 -14.65 -0.44 2.72
C GLU A 159 -13.51 -0.29 3.74
N ASN A 160 -12.25 -0.38 3.29
CA ASN A 160 -11.09 -0.50 4.17
C ASN A 160 -10.19 0.75 4.22
N THR A 161 -10.59 1.87 3.62
CA THR A 161 -9.84 3.13 3.70
C THR A 161 -10.76 4.30 3.99
N ALA A 162 -10.23 5.35 4.62
CA ALA A 162 -11.00 6.57 4.87
C ALA A 162 -11.25 7.38 3.58
N PRO A 163 -12.31 8.23 3.53
CA PRO A 163 -12.48 9.22 2.47
C PRO A 163 -11.21 10.07 2.26
N GLY A 164 -10.88 10.35 1.01
CA GLY A 164 -9.67 11.10 0.65
C GLY A 164 -8.35 10.33 0.81
N SER A 165 -8.39 9.02 1.11
CA SER A 165 -7.17 8.21 1.16
C SER A 165 -6.39 8.26 -0.16
N GLN A 166 -5.07 8.16 -0.07
CA GLN A 166 -4.17 8.14 -1.23
C GLN A 166 -4.55 7.08 -2.25
N LEU A 167 -4.95 5.91 -1.77
CA LEU A 167 -5.36 4.81 -2.62
C LEU A 167 -6.65 5.13 -3.39
N ARG A 168 -7.69 5.67 -2.73
CA ARG A 168 -8.93 6.06 -3.41
C ARG A 168 -8.65 7.10 -4.49
N ARG A 169 -7.84 8.12 -4.18
CA ARG A 169 -7.43 9.15 -5.13
C ARG A 169 -6.68 8.56 -6.34
N LEU A 170 -5.78 7.60 -6.13
CA LEU A 170 -5.07 6.90 -7.21
C LEU A 170 -6.05 6.16 -8.14
N LEU A 171 -6.98 5.39 -7.57
CA LEU A 171 -7.99 4.65 -8.33
C LEU A 171 -8.91 5.60 -9.12
N VAL A 172 -9.37 6.68 -8.50
CA VAL A 172 -10.19 7.70 -9.15
C VAL A 172 -9.42 8.38 -10.28
N ASP A 173 -8.19 8.84 -10.03
CA ASP A 173 -7.37 9.52 -11.03
C ASP A 173 -7.03 8.61 -12.21
N PHE A 174 -6.80 7.31 -11.98
CA PHE A 174 -6.61 6.36 -13.07
C PHE A 174 -7.82 6.36 -14.02
N TYR A 175 -9.03 6.24 -13.50
CA TYR A 175 -10.25 6.29 -14.34
C TYR A 175 -10.45 7.67 -14.97
N ARG A 176 -10.19 8.72 -14.21
CA ARG A 176 -10.32 10.11 -14.64
C ARG A 176 -9.39 10.44 -15.80
N TRP A 177 -8.17 9.94 -15.81
CA TRP A 177 -7.21 10.31 -16.85
C TRP A 177 -7.16 9.31 -17.99
N THR A 178 -7.48 8.04 -17.78
CA THR A 178 -7.35 7.03 -18.84
C THR A 178 -8.65 6.76 -19.59
N SER A 179 -9.80 7.19 -19.06
CA SER A 179 -11.11 6.93 -19.70
C SER A 179 -11.54 8.10 -20.59
N ASN A 180 -12.06 7.76 -21.77
CA ASN A 180 -12.88 8.68 -22.59
C ASN A 180 -14.37 8.49 -22.27
N LEU A 181 -15.22 9.40 -22.77
CA LEU A 181 -16.67 9.41 -22.52
C LEU A 181 -17.35 8.05 -22.82
N LYS A 182 -17.03 7.45 -23.96
CA LYS A 182 -17.59 6.15 -24.36
C LYS A 182 -17.23 5.05 -23.36
N SER A 183 -15.94 4.94 -23.01
CA SER A 183 -15.45 3.91 -22.09
C SER A 183 -15.92 4.12 -20.64
N PHE A 184 -16.31 5.34 -20.29
CA PHE A 184 -16.86 5.70 -18.99
C PHE A 184 -18.31 5.28 -18.87
N TRP A 185 -19.13 5.55 -19.89
CA TRP A 185 -20.53 5.10 -19.90
C TRP A 185 -20.68 3.58 -20.06
N ALA A 186 -19.65 2.90 -20.58
CA ALA A 186 -19.61 1.45 -20.67
C ALA A 186 -19.28 0.74 -19.34
N LEU A 187 -19.03 1.48 -18.25
CA LEU A 187 -18.83 0.87 -16.94
C LEU A 187 -20.11 0.19 -16.44
N ASP A 188 -19.97 -0.94 -15.74
CA ASP A 188 -21.07 -1.52 -14.99
C ASP A 188 -21.24 -0.76 -13.66
N TRP A 189 -21.90 0.40 -13.75
CA TRP A 189 -22.13 1.33 -12.63
C TRP A 189 -22.73 0.64 -11.40
N GLY A 190 -23.56 -0.40 -11.58
CA GLY A 190 -24.20 -1.10 -10.47
C GLY A 190 -23.23 -1.91 -9.60
N ARG A 191 -22.01 -2.20 -10.08
CA ARG A 191 -21.02 -3.00 -9.35
C ARG A 191 -19.99 -2.18 -8.57
N PHE A 192 -19.89 -0.88 -8.83
CA PHE A 192 -18.92 -0.03 -8.15
C PHE A 192 -19.51 0.56 -6.85
N PRO A 193 -18.67 0.84 -5.84
CA PRO A 193 -19.09 1.61 -4.66
C PRO A 193 -19.66 2.97 -5.07
N LYS A 194 -20.75 3.39 -4.41
CA LYS A 194 -21.40 4.68 -4.71
C LYS A 194 -20.43 5.84 -4.50
N GLU A 195 -19.64 5.77 -3.43
CA GLU A 195 -18.62 6.73 -3.06
C GLU A 195 -17.57 6.89 -4.16
N PHE A 196 -17.13 5.77 -4.77
CA PHE A 196 -16.19 5.82 -5.89
C PHE A 196 -16.77 6.55 -7.10
N LEU A 197 -18.02 6.26 -7.44
CA LEU A 197 -18.70 6.88 -8.56
C LEU A 197 -18.90 8.38 -8.32
N THR A 198 -19.24 8.77 -7.10
CA THR A 198 -19.36 10.17 -6.69
C THR A 198 -18.01 10.89 -6.79
N GLU A 199 -16.95 10.36 -6.17
CA GLU A 199 -15.60 10.95 -6.22
C GLU A 199 -15.09 11.06 -7.68
N LEU A 200 -15.41 10.07 -8.53
CA LEU A 200 -15.04 10.08 -9.94
C LEU A 200 -15.82 11.13 -10.75
N LEU A 201 -17.12 11.31 -10.48
CA LEU A 201 -17.95 12.33 -11.13
C LEU A 201 -17.51 13.75 -10.71
N GLU A 202 -17.21 13.95 -9.43
CA GLU A 202 -16.67 15.20 -8.89
C GLU A 202 -15.32 15.54 -9.55
N ALA A 203 -14.38 14.60 -9.57
CA ALA A 203 -13.07 14.83 -10.18
C ALA A 203 -13.17 15.13 -11.70
N ARG A 204 -14.26 14.69 -12.35
CA ARG A 204 -14.55 14.99 -13.76
C ARG A 204 -15.20 16.36 -13.96
N SER A 205 -16.09 16.78 -13.06
CA SER A 205 -16.80 18.07 -13.18
C SER A 205 -15.87 19.28 -12.97
N GLU A 206 -14.88 19.14 -12.09
CA GLU A 206 -13.90 20.19 -11.77
C GLU A 206 -13.13 20.76 -12.97
N LYS A 207 -12.97 20.00 -14.06
CA LYS A 207 -12.14 20.45 -15.19
C LYS A 207 -12.84 21.42 -16.14
N GLY A 208 -14.15 21.64 -16.04
CA GLY A 208 -14.91 22.62 -16.85
C GLY A 208 -14.84 22.43 -18.39
N ASP A 209 -14.06 21.48 -18.87
CA ASP A 209 -13.68 21.30 -20.25
C ASP A 209 -14.31 19.98 -20.73
N LEU A 210 -15.31 20.08 -21.61
CA LEU A 210 -16.05 18.96 -22.21
C LEU A 210 -15.17 18.02 -23.04
N LYS A 211 -13.86 18.29 -23.14
CA LYS A 211 -12.88 17.45 -23.82
C LYS A 211 -12.40 16.39 -22.84
N TRP A 212 -13.08 15.24 -22.86
CA TRP A 212 -12.67 14.00 -22.21
C TRP A 212 -11.35 13.47 -22.83
N ARG A 213 -10.24 14.19 -22.62
CA ARG A 213 -8.92 13.82 -23.10
C ARG A 213 -8.38 12.73 -22.20
N SER A 214 -8.30 11.51 -22.72
CA SER A 214 -7.63 10.41 -22.07
C SER A 214 -6.13 10.46 -22.34
N ILE A 215 -5.30 10.31 -21.31
CA ILE A 215 -3.88 10.01 -21.49
C ILE A 215 -3.73 8.52 -21.87
N GLY A 216 -2.79 8.24 -22.76
CA GLY A 216 -2.40 6.87 -23.08
C GLY A 216 -1.50 6.25 -22.00
N LYS A 217 -1.13 4.98 -22.21
CA LYS A 217 -0.27 4.20 -21.31
C LYS A 217 1.01 4.92 -20.93
N GLU A 218 1.69 5.46 -21.93
CA GLU A 218 2.93 6.21 -21.73
C GLU A 218 2.72 7.47 -20.87
N GLY A 219 1.61 8.19 -21.07
CA GLY A 219 1.28 9.37 -20.27
C GLY A 219 1.02 9.02 -18.81
N TRP A 220 0.34 7.90 -18.55
CA TRP A 220 0.16 7.39 -17.19
C TRP A 220 1.49 6.98 -16.56
N GLN A 221 2.30 6.18 -17.25
CA GLN A 221 3.60 5.72 -16.74
C GLN A 221 4.57 6.87 -16.43
N LYS A 222 4.45 8.01 -17.12
CA LYS A 222 5.23 9.23 -16.88
C LYS A 222 4.62 10.16 -15.81
N SER A 223 3.43 9.85 -15.30
CA SER A 223 2.76 10.70 -14.32
C SER A 223 3.54 10.73 -13.00
N ASP A 224 3.64 11.92 -12.41
CA ASP A 224 4.29 12.09 -11.12
C ASP A 224 3.45 11.43 -10.01
N ARG A 225 4.00 10.38 -9.40
CA ARG A 225 3.35 9.57 -8.36
C ARG A 225 3.29 10.24 -7.00
N CYS A 226 4.12 11.26 -6.75
CA CYS A 226 4.14 11.99 -5.49
C CYS A 226 2.79 12.61 -5.13
N ARG A 227 1.95 12.89 -6.13
CA ARG A 227 0.57 13.36 -5.91
C ARG A 227 -0.30 12.41 -5.08
N TRP A 228 0.05 11.12 -5.04
CA TRP A 228 -0.63 10.10 -4.25
C TRP A 228 0.22 9.62 -3.07
N HIS A 229 1.35 10.24 -2.77
CA HIS A 229 2.15 9.90 -1.59
C HIS A 229 1.72 10.73 -0.38
N ASP A 230 2.06 10.20 0.79
CA ASP A 230 2.10 10.92 2.05
C ASP A 230 3.53 11.43 2.30
N HIS A 231 3.69 12.66 2.79
CA HIS A 231 4.99 13.20 3.17
C HIS A 231 5.09 13.54 4.66
N SER A 232 4.18 13.00 5.49
CA SER A 232 4.18 13.19 6.95
C SER A 232 5.32 12.48 7.69
N GLY A 233 6.09 11.60 7.04
CA GLY A 233 7.24 10.89 7.62
C GLY A 233 7.14 9.37 7.50
N PRO A 234 7.98 8.60 8.23
CA PRO A 234 8.00 7.13 8.15
C PRO A 234 6.71 6.48 8.67
N GLY A 235 6.02 7.16 9.59
CA GLY A 235 4.79 6.70 10.23
C GLY A 235 4.99 6.24 11.68
N GLY A 236 6.21 5.87 12.11
CA GLY A 236 6.52 5.43 13.48
C GLY A 236 7.46 6.36 14.26
N GLN A 237 7.92 5.86 15.42
CA GLN A 237 8.84 6.55 16.33
C GLN A 237 9.68 5.51 17.09
N LEU A 238 10.97 5.82 17.32
CA LEU A 238 11.81 4.97 18.17
C LEU A 238 11.38 5.07 19.62
N CYS A 239 11.29 3.93 20.31
CA CYS A 239 11.16 3.94 21.77
C CYS A 239 12.31 4.72 22.39
N ALA A 240 12.02 5.51 23.43
CA ALA A 240 13.07 6.05 24.29
C ALA A 240 13.78 4.85 24.94
N GLY A 241 15.08 4.71 24.67
CA GLY A 241 15.92 3.69 25.27
C GLY A 241 16.29 4.02 26.70
#